data_AF-A0A2G2HH64-F1
#
_entry.id   AF-A0A2G2HH64-F1
#
_cell.length_a   1.000
_cell.length_b   1.000
_cell.length_c   1.000
_cell.angle_alpha   90.00
_cell.angle_beta   90.00
_cell.angle_gamma   90.00
#
_symmetry.space_group_name_H-M   'P 1'
#
loop_
_entity.id
_entity.type
_entity.pdbx_description
1 polymer ?
#
loop_
_entity_poly.entity_id
_entity_poly.type
_entity_poly.pdbx_seq_one_letter_code
_entity_poly.pdbx_strand_id
1 'polypeptide(L)'
;MIDALDHIVLVCPDIEAGIAAYRTVLGRSPDWRARSDGAATALFRVDNTALELMAPDGDSGAAPRLRQLTAKGAALTSLAYRTEDIEGTQRLLGRRGLTPDEIQPGQSTDTGSGEIRHWRRFRCSDAAMAGIKTFVLQPEHVPSPVSCDQSCVHSLDHIVINTPDPDRAAAIYGARLGLDLRLDRTAEQWKTRFLFFRLGGLTLEIINRLDQASGPESDDRIWGLTWTVKDIDGAHTRLANAGIETSPVRAGRKPGTRVFTVKSGTLGVPTLFIAHSQD
;
A
#
# COMPACT_ATOMS: atom_id res chain seq x y z
N MET A 1 -15.40 12.78 1.67
CA MET A 1 -14.56 12.52 0.47
C MET A 1 -13.28 11.83 0.92
N ILE A 2 -12.65 11.06 0.04
CA ILE A 2 -11.38 10.38 0.36
C ILE A 2 -10.25 11.42 0.47
N ASP A 3 -9.50 11.40 1.56
CA ASP A 3 -8.45 12.38 1.85
C ASP A 3 -7.04 11.77 1.92
N ALA A 4 -6.94 10.48 2.23
CA ALA A 4 -5.68 9.77 2.35
C ALA A 4 -5.82 8.28 2.08
N LEU A 5 -4.67 7.61 1.98
CA LEU A 5 -4.58 6.16 2.06
C LEU A 5 -4.29 5.76 3.49
N ASP A 6 -5.21 5.05 4.14
CA ASP A 6 -5.01 4.56 5.50
C ASP A 6 -3.90 3.51 5.55
N HIS A 7 -4.00 2.47 4.71
CA HIS A 7 -3.00 1.42 4.63
C HIS A 7 -3.05 0.63 3.31
N ILE A 8 -1.95 -0.09 3.05
CA ILE A 8 -1.80 -1.09 2.00
C ILE A 8 -1.75 -2.46 2.67
N VAL A 9 -2.47 -3.45 2.14
CA VAL A 9 -2.44 -4.83 2.67
C VAL A 9 -1.49 -5.72 1.86
N LEU A 10 -0.48 -6.24 2.52
CA LEU A 10 0.37 -7.32 2.06
C LEU A 10 -0.04 -8.61 2.78
N VAL A 11 -0.64 -9.55 2.03
CA VAL A 11 -0.89 -10.88 2.59
C VAL A 11 0.39 -11.72 2.53
N CYS A 12 0.67 -12.50 3.56
CA CYS A 12 1.83 -13.39 3.62
C CYS A 12 1.47 -14.76 4.23
N PRO A 13 2.24 -15.82 3.92
CA PRO A 13 1.95 -17.16 4.45
C PRO A 13 2.09 -17.28 5.97
N ASP A 14 2.97 -16.48 6.58
CA ASP A 14 3.29 -16.54 8.01
C ASP A 14 3.49 -15.12 8.56
N ILE A 15 2.81 -14.82 9.67
CA ILE A 15 2.80 -13.47 10.24
C ILE A 15 4.13 -13.11 10.91
N GLU A 16 4.78 -14.04 11.61
CA GLU A 16 6.00 -13.73 12.37
C GLU A 16 7.19 -13.55 11.41
N ALA A 17 7.29 -14.39 10.37
CA ALA A 17 8.24 -14.22 9.28
C ALA A 17 8.01 -12.90 8.54
N GLY A 18 6.75 -12.53 8.29
CA GLY A 18 6.41 -11.25 7.68
C GLY A 18 6.81 -10.05 8.55
N ILE A 19 6.51 -10.09 9.85
CA ILE A 19 6.91 -9.06 10.81
C ILE A 19 8.44 -8.94 10.85
N ALA A 20 9.16 -10.06 10.92
CA ALA A 20 10.63 -10.05 10.95
C ALA A 20 11.22 -9.42 9.67
N ALA A 21 10.67 -9.77 8.51
CA ALA A 21 11.07 -9.21 7.23
C ALA A 21 10.85 -7.69 7.18
N TYR A 22 9.65 -7.21 7.49
CA TYR A 22 9.33 -5.78 7.39
C TYR A 22 9.88 -4.94 8.55
N ARG A 23 10.16 -5.52 9.71
CA ARG A 23 10.99 -4.87 10.73
C ARG A 23 12.37 -4.53 10.18
N THR A 24 12.98 -5.49 9.50
CA THR A 24 14.31 -5.31 8.88
C THR A 24 14.24 -4.30 7.73
N VAL A 25 13.32 -4.46 6.79
CA VAL A 25 13.20 -3.57 5.63
C VAL A 25 12.91 -2.13 6.07
N LEU A 26 11.87 -1.93 6.88
CA LEU A 26 11.43 -0.58 7.25
C LEU A 26 12.29 0.06 8.35
N GLY A 27 13.03 -0.75 9.12
CA GLY A 27 13.75 -0.28 10.32
C GLY A 27 12.81 0.12 11.44
N ARG A 28 11.58 -0.41 11.46
CA ARG A 28 10.52 -0.01 12.40
C ARG A 28 9.94 -1.23 13.08
N SER A 29 9.46 -1.06 14.32
CA SER A 29 8.56 -2.03 14.93
C SER A 29 7.14 -1.84 14.42
N PRO A 30 6.30 -2.90 14.42
CA PRO A 30 4.87 -2.72 14.18
C PRO A 30 4.26 -1.89 15.30
N ASP A 31 3.38 -0.97 14.93
CA ASP A 31 2.62 -0.09 15.80
C ASP A 31 1.40 -0.80 16.40
N TRP A 32 0.94 -1.86 15.72
CA TRP A 32 -0.21 -2.66 16.13
C TRP A 32 -0.05 -4.11 15.69
N ARG A 33 -0.45 -5.06 16.52
CA ARG A 33 -0.53 -6.49 16.19
C ARG A 33 -1.83 -7.06 16.73
N ALA A 34 -2.59 -7.74 15.89
CA ALA A 34 -3.86 -8.32 16.30
C ALA A 34 -4.07 -9.72 15.73
N ARG A 35 -4.93 -10.50 16.39
CA ARG A 35 -5.41 -11.80 15.93
C ARG A 35 -6.91 -11.82 16.05
N SER A 36 -7.62 -12.06 14.96
CA SER A 36 -9.08 -12.08 14.94
C SER A 36 -9.61 -12.82 13.72
N ASP A 37 -10.69 -13.57 13.90
CA ASP A 37 -11.46 -14.24 12.83
C ASP A 37 -10.60 -14.93 11.75
N GLY A 38 -9.64 -15.74 12.18
CA GLY A 38 -8.80 -16.50 11.26
C GLY A 38 -7.63 -15.73 10.62
N ALA A 39 -7.35 -14.51 11.08
CA ALA A 39 -6.27 -13.68 10.57
C ALA A 39 -5.37 -13.15 11.71
N ALA A 40 -4.07 -13.23 11.50
CA ALA A 40 -3.07 -12.50 12.28
C ALA A 40 -2.58 -11.30 11.46
N THR A 41 -2.50 -10.14 12.10
CA THR A 41 -2.16 -8.87 11.44
C THR A 41 -1.06 -8.12 12.19
N ALA A 42 -0.28 -7.34 11.43
CA ALA A 42 0.67 -6.39 11.98
C ALA A 42 0.70 -5.12 11.13
N LEU A 43 0.56 -3.97 11.77
CA LEU A 43 0.51 -2.67 11.12
C LEU A 43 1.83 -1.92 11.35
N PHE A 44 2.47 -1.49 10.27
CA PHE A 44 3.63 -0.60 10.28
C PHE A 44 3.20 0.76 9.74
N ARG A 45 2.85 1.67 10.64
CA ARG A 45 2.49 3.05 10.36
C ARG A 45 3.73 3.85 10.01
N VAL A 46 3.55 4.73 9.05
CA VAL A 46 4.48 5.79 8.64
C VAL A 46 3.69 7.10 8.63
N ASP A 47 4.34 8.23 8.39
CA ASP A 47 3.75 9.56 8.59
C ASP A 47 2.45 9.78 7.78
N ASN A 48 2.33 9.15 6.61
CA ASN A 48 1.23 9.40 5.68
C ASN A 48 0.31 8.19 5.38
N THR A 49 0.67 6.98 5.82
CA THR A 49 -0.09 5.74 5.56
C THR A 49 0.43 4.60 6.45
N ALA A 50 0.05 3.34 6.20
CA ALA A 50 0.66 2.17 6.80
C ALA A 50 0.81 1.01 5.83
N LEU A 51 1.70 0.07 6.16
CA LEU A 51 1.66 -1.28 5.62
C LEU A 51 1.00 -2.21 6.65
N GLU A 52 -0.07 -2.87 6.27
CA GLU A 52 -0.66 -3.97 7.04
C GLU A 52 -0.18 -5.31 6.47
N LEU A 53 0.50 -6.08 7.29
CA LEU A 53 0.74 -7.49 7.05
C LEU A 53 -0.48 -8.29 7.53
N MET A 54 -0.88 -9.29 6.76
CA MET A 54 -1.98 -10.18 7.12
C MET A 54 -1.65 -11.62 6.72
N ALA A 55 -1.75 -12.55 7.67
CA ALA A 55 -1.47 -13.96 7.44
C ALA A 55 -2.60 -14.84 8.02
N PRO A 56 -2.79 -16.07 7.51
CA PRO A 56 -3.76 -16.99 8.08
C PRO A 56 -3.41 -17.31 9.54
N ASP A 57 -4.43 -17.39 10.40
CA ASP A 57 -4.31 -17.81 11.80
C ASP A 57 -5.37 -18.86 12.13
N GLY A 58 -4.97 -20.07 12.55
CA GLY A 58 -5.90 -21.19 12.70
C GLY A 58 -6.50 -21.68 11.37
N ASP A 59 -7.65 -22.37 11.41
CA ASP A 59 -8.24 -23.08 10.26
C ASP A 59 -9.63 -22.61 9.84
N SER A 60 -10.20 -21.65 10.55
CA SER A 60 -11.54 -21.09 10.29
C SER A 60 -11.47 -19.60 9.93
N GLY A 61 -12.63 -18.98 9.69
CA GLY A 61 -12.72 -17.55 9.37
C GLY A 61 -11.98 -17.22 8.08
N ALA A 62 -11.13 -16.20 8.13
CA ALA A 62 -10.34 -15.74 6.99
C ALA A 62 -9.20 -16.70 6.58
N ALA A 63 -8.78 -17.64 7.44
CA ALA A 63 -7.56 -18.42 7.22
C ALA A 63 -7.54 -19.22 5.90
N PRO A 64 -8.61 -19.95 5.50
CA PRO A 64 -8.61 -20.68 4.24
C PRO A 64 -8.43 -19.76 3.02
N ARG A 65 -9.07 -18.58 3.04
CA ARG A 65 -8.96 -17.61 1.96
C ARG A 65 -7.56 -16.98 1.91
N LEU A 66 -6.97 -16.66 3.06
CA LEU A 66 -5.62 -16.13 3.13
C LEU A 66 -4.60 -17.13 2.59
N ARG A 67 -4.72 -18.42 2.94
CA ARG A 67 -3.88 -19.49 2.35
C ARG A 67 -4.01 -19.58 0.83
N GLN A 68 -5.23 -19.41 0.30
CA GLN A 68 -5.43 -19.38 -1.15
C GLN A 68 -4.73 -18.18 -1.80
N LEU A 69 -4.86 -16.98 -1.20
CA LEU A 69 -4.22 -15.77 -1.71
C LEU A 69 -2.69 -15.86 -1.65
N THR A 70 -2.15 -16.55 -0.66
CA THR A 70 -0.70 -16.67 -0.44
C THR A 70 -0.10 -17.97 -0.99
N ALA A 71 -0.86 -18.74 -1.76
CA ALA A 71 -0.42 -20.03 -2.31
C ALA A 71 0.82 -19.91 -3.22
N LYS A 72 1.05 -18.72 -3.80
CA LYS A 72 2.21 -18.40 -4.65
C LYS A 72 3.23 -17.50 -3.94
N GLY A 73 3.14 -17.36 -2.61
CA GLY A 73 3.91 -16.41 -1.83
C GLY A 73 3.11 -15.16 -1.43
N ALA A 74 3.79 -14.18 -0.85
CA ALA A 74 3.14 -12.95 -0.41
C ALA A 74 2.66 -12.10 -1.60
N ALA A 75 1.62 -11.29 -1.37
CA ALA A 75 1.04 -10.44 -2.41
C ALA A 75 0.43 -9.16 -1.84
N LEU A 76 0.68 -8.04 -2.53
CA LEU A 76 -0.08 -6.81 -2.30
C LEU A 76 -1.48 -6.99 -2.89
N THR A 77 -2.52 -6.83 -2.08
CA THR A 77 -3.89 -7.19 -2.49
C THR A 77 -4.89 -6.05 -2.37
N SER A 78 -4.70 -5.17 -1.38
CA SER A 78 -5.75 -4.23 -1.00
C SER A 78 -5.20 -2.83 -0.75
N LEU A 79 -6.03 -1.84 -1.08
CA LEU A 79 -5.83 -0.44 -0.73
C LEU A 79 -7.02 0.02 0.12
N ALA A 80 -6.70 0.58 1.27
CA ALA A 80 -7.68 1.06 2.23
C ALA A 80 -7.59 2.59 2.31
N TYR A 81 -8.63 3.27 1.86
CA TYR A 81 -8.71 4.73 1.82
C TYR A 81 -9.39 5.28 3.08
N ARG A 82 -9.06 6.51 3.47
CA ARG A 82 -9.65 7.17 4.63
C ARG A 82 -10.64 8.26 4.20
N THR A 83 -11.69 8.43 4.99
CA THR A 83 -12.63 9.55 4.90
C THR A 83 -13.15 9.99 6.26
N GLU A 84 -13.47 11.27 6.40
CA GLU A 84 -14.13 11.84 7.57
C GLU A 84 -15.67 11.68 7.57
N ASP A 85 -16.29 11.37 6.43
CA ASP A 85 -17.74 11.17 6.27
C ASP A 85 -18.00 9.90 5.46
N ILE A 86 -18.15 8.77 6.17
CA ILE A 86 -18.29 7.47 5.53
C ILE A 86 -19.64 7.32 4.81
N GLU A 87 -20.73 7.84 5.36
CA GLU A 87 -22.05 7.78 4.71
C GLU A 87 -22.10 8.61 3.43
N GLY A 88 -21.60 9.84 3.47
CA GLY A 88 -21.52 10.70 2.29
C GLY A 88 -20.63 10.10 1.22
N THR A 89 -19.49 9.53 1.63
CA THR A 89 -18.56 8.87 0.70
C THR A 89 -19.17 7.60 0.09
N GLN A 90 -19.82 6.75 0.89
CA GLN A 90 -20.51 5.55 0.39
C GLN A 90 -21.59 5.92 -0.65
N ARG A 91 -22.45 6.90 -0.35
CA ARG A 91 -23.47 7.37 -1.30
C ARG A 91 -22.86 7.91 -2.60
N LEU A 92 -21.79 8.70 -2.49
CA LEU A 92 -21.11 9.27 -3.66
C LEU A 92 -20.49 8.18 -4.53
N LEU A 93 -19.75 7.24 -3.94
CA LEU A 93 -19.10 6.16 -4.68
C LEU A 93 -20.13 5.21 -5.30
N GLY A 94 -21.28 4.98 -4.64
CA GLY A 94 -22.42 4.26 -5.22
C GLY A 94 -22.98 4.95 -6.48
N ARG A 95 -23.19 6.27 -6.44
CA ARG A 95 -23.62 7.05 -7.62
C ARG A 95 -22.57 7.08 -8.74
N ARG A 96 -21.30 6.91 -8.41
CA ARG A 96 -20.18 6.77 -9.36
C ARG A 96 -19.95 5.32 -9.80
N GLY A 97 -20.90 4.43 -9.49
CA GLY A 97 -20.93 3.05 -9.96
C GLY A 97 -19.87 2.14 -9.33
N LEU A 98 -19.24 2.51 -8.21
CA LEU A 98 -18.25 1.66 -7.52
C LEU A 98 -18.89 0.55 -6.67
N THR A 99 -20.21 0.57 -6.58
CA THR A 99 -21.04 -0.47 -5.94
C THR A 99 -20.52 -0.84 -4.53
N PRO A 100 -20.45 0.12 -3.60
CA PRO A 100 -20.01 -0.16 -2.23
C PRO A 100 -21.00 -1.07 -1.50
N ASP A 101 -20.48 -1.96 -0.66
CA ASP A 101 -21.29 -2.75 0.28
C ASP A 101 -21.80 -1.89 1.45
N GLU A 102 -22.60 -2.51 2.33
CA GLU A 102 -23.10 -1.86 3.53
C GLU A 102 -21.96 -1.44 4.48
N ILE A 103 -22.13 -0.30 5.15
CA ILE A 103 -21.18 0.15 6.17
C ILE A 103 -21.22 -0.80 7.36
N GLN A 104 -20.06 -1.36 7.70
CA GLN A 104 -19.87 -2.27 8.82
C GLN A 104 -18.98 -1.62 9.88
N PRO A 105 -19.23 -1.87 11.18
CA PRO A 105 -18.28 -1.54 12.23
C PRO A 105 -17.04 -2.43 12.12
N GLY A 106 -15.90 -1.89 12.52
CA GLY A 106 -14.64 -2.61 12.66
C GLY A 106 -14.00 -2.30 14.01
N GLN A 107 -13.38 -3.31 14.59
CA GLN A 107 -12.60 -3.17 15.82
C GLN A 107 -11.38 -4.08 15.77
N SER A 108 -10.36 -3.72 16.53
CA SER A 108 -9.18 -4.56 16.74
C SER A 108 -8.66 -4.30 18.15
N THR A 109 -8.09 -5.33 18.76
CA THR A 109 -7.39 -5.26 20.05
C THR A 109 -5.92 -5.56 19.83
N ASP A 110 -5.03 -4.69 20.34
CA ASP A 110 -3.60 -4.90 20.25
C ASP A 110 -3.16 -6.00 21.20
N THR A 111 -2.39 -6.95 20.68
CA THR A 111 -1.88 -8.09 21.46
C THR A 111 -0.76 -7.71 22.44
N GLY A 112 -0.12 -6.55 22.26
CA GLY A 112 0.94 -6.07 23.13
C GLY A 112 0.43 -5.16 24.24
N SER A 113 -0.30 -4.10 23.90
CA SER A 113 -0.80 -3.09 24.84
C SER A 113 -2.19 -3.41 25.42
N GLY A 114 -2.99 -4.25 24.75
CA GLY A 114 -4.39 -4.48 25.10
C GLY A 114 -5.32 -3.34 24.71
N GLU A 115 -4.82 -2.27 24.07
CA GLU A 115 -5.65 -1.18 23.58
C GLU A 115 -6.61 -1.64 22.49
N ILE A 116 -7.71 -0.93 22.34
CA ILE A 116 -8.74 -1.23 21.34
C ILE A 116 -8.90 -0.02 20.42
N ARG A 117 -8.93 -0.27 19.12
CA ARG A 117 -9.26 0.75 18.10
C ARG A 117 -10.54 0.38 17.39
N HIS A 118 -11.32 1.40 17.03
CA HIS A 118 -12.58 1.26 16.31
C HIS A 118 -12.57 2.09 15.03
N TRP A 119 -13.32 1.61 14.05
CA TRP A 119 -13.55 2.31 12.79
C TRP A 119 -14.88 1.85 12.18
N ARG A 120 -15.33 2.58 11.17
CA ARG A 120 -16.39 2.15 10.27
C ARG A 120 -15.79 1.90 8.90
N ARG A 121 -16.31 0.95 8.13
CA ARG A 121 -15.80 0.65 6.80
C ARG A 121 -16.85 0.16 5.83
N PHE A 122 -16.61 0.37 4.54
CA PHE A 122 -17.26 -0.37 3.45
C PHE A 122 -16.19 -0.78 2.43
N ARG A 123 -16.56 -1.67 1.51
CA ARG A 123 -15.73 -2.16 0.41
C ARG A 123 -16.41 -1.90 -0.92
N CYS A 124 -15.65 -1.48 -1.93
CA CYS A 124 -16.13 -1.36 -3.30
C CYS A 124 -16.07 -2.71 -4.04
N SER A 125 -16.85 -2.87 -5.10
CA SER A 125 -16.83 -4.09 -5.92
C SER A 125 -15.45 -4.29 -6.57
N ASP A 126 -14.90 -5.52 -6.46
CA ASP A 126 -13.63 -5.88 -7.09
C ASP A 126 -13.69 -5.66 -8.62
N ALA A 127 -14.81 -6.03 -9.27
CA ALA A 127 -14.99 -5.81 -10.71
C ALA A 127 -15.04 -4.31 -11.06
N ALA A 128 -15.68 -3.50 -10.21
CA ALA A 128 -15.74 -2.05 -10.41
C ALA A 128 -14.38 -1.36 -10.24
N MET A 129 -13.46 -1.98 -9.49
CA MET A 129 -12.11 -1.52 -9.17
C MET A 129 -11.03 -2.28 -9.96
N ALA A 130 -11.39 -2.95 -11.05
CA ALA A 130 -10.48 -3.72 -11.90
C ALA A 130 -9.59 -4.70 -11.08
N GLY A 131 -10.19 -5.42 -10.14
CA GLY A 131 -9.54 -6.47 -9.35
C GLY A 131 -8.86 -6.00 -8.06
N ILE A 132 -8.54 -4.71 -7.90
CA ILE A 132 -7.92 -4.21 -6.67
C ILE A 132 -8.96 -4.12 -5.54
N LYS A 133 -8.69 -4.85 -4.45
CA LYS A 133 -9.56 -4.86 -3.28
C LYS A 133 -9.51 -3.49 -2.60
N THR A 134 -10.64 -2.79 -2.65
CA THR A 134 -10.69 -1.39 -2.25
C THR A 134 -11.63 -1.21 -1.08
N PHE A 135 -11.09 -0.72 0.03
CA PHE A 135 -11.83 -0.40 1.24
C PHE A 135 -11.84 1.10 1.47
N VAL A 136 -12.89 1.60 2.13
CA VAL A 136 -12.95 2.96 2.64
C VAL A 136 -13.26 2.89 4.12
N LEU A 137 -12.46 3.57 4.94
CA LEU A 137 -12.53 3.56 6.39
C LEU A 137 -12.76 4.98 6.93
N GLN A 138 -13.51 5.05 8.02
CA GLN A 138 -13.54 6.19 8.93
C GLN A 138 -13.07 5.69 10.30
N PRO A 139 -11.77 5.81 10.61
CA PRO A 139 -11.25 5.49 11.94
C PRO A 139 -11.68 6.54 12.97
N GLU A 140 -11.93 6.14 14.21
CA GLU A 140 -12.18 7.09 15.31
C GLU A 140 -10.92 7.88 15.67
N HIS A 141 -9.77 7.22 15.58
CA HIS A 141 -8.46 7.80 15.81
C HIS A 141 -7.40 7.15 14.91
N VAL A 142 -6.50 7.97 14.36
CA VAL A 142 -5.32 7.50 13.64
C VAL A 142 -4.11 7.66 14.56
N PRO A 143 -3.52 6.56 15.08
CA PRO A 143 -2.38 6.65 15.98
C PRO A 143 -1.15 7.19 15.25
N SER A 144 -0.33 7.95 15.98
CA SER A 144 0.98 8.39 15.50
C SER A 144 1.92 7.19 15.35
N PRO A 145 2.80 7.19 14.34
CA PRO A 145 3.76 6.12 14.17
C PRO A 145 4.79 6.09 15.31
N VAL A 146 5.23 4.89 15.70
CA VAL A 146 6.29 4.66 16.69
C VAL A 146 7.56 5.38 16.27
N SER A 147 8.23 6.06 17.21
CA SER A 147 9.47 6.80 16.90
C SER A 147 10.58 5.89 16.37
N CYS A 148 11.37 6.40 15.42
CA CYS A 148 12.50 5.70 14.82
C CYS A 148 13.57 6.71 14.37
N ASP A 149 14.82 6.26 14.20
CA ASP A 149 15.91 7.12 13.73
C ASP A 149 15.77 7.50 12.24
N GLN A 150 16.67 8.36 11.73
CA GLN A 150 16.59 8.92 10.37
C GLN A 150 16.85 7.90 9.25
N SER A 151 17.46 6.75 9.57
CA SER A 151 17.71 5.64 8.63
C SER A 151 16.49 4.75 8.41
N CYS A 152 15.45 4.93 9.23
CA CYS A 152 14.20 4.20 9.16
C CYS A 152 13.26 4.85 8.14
N VAL A 153 12.31 4.06 7.65
CA VAL A 153 11.26 4.56 6.77
C VAL A 153 10.36 5.52 7.55
N HIS A 154 10.11 6.71 6.99
CA HIS A 154 9.25 7.72 7.59
C HIS A 154 7.96 7.95 6.83
N SER A 155 7.91 7.73 5.51
CA SER A 155 6.69 7.87 4.72
C SER A 155 6.73 6.99 3.47
N LEU A 156 5.58 6.82 2.82
CA LEU A 156 5.51 6.22 1.49
C LEU A 156 5.51 7.32 0.43
N ASP A 157 6.45 7.28 -0.52
CA ASP A 157 6.51 8.25 -1.62
C ASP A 157 5.44 7.93 -2.67
N HIS A 158 5.43 6.68 -3.13
CA HIS A 158 4.45 6.21 -4.11
C HIS A 158 4.20 4.69 -4.07
N ILE A 159 3.04 4.33 -4.61
CA ILE A 159 2.62 2.96 -4.91
C ILE A 159 2.52 2.84 -6.42
N VAL A 160 3.08 1.76 -6.96
CA VAL A 160 2.96 1.45 -8.39
C VAL A 160 1.83 0.47 -8.62
N ILE A 161 0.92 0.82 -9.53
CA ILE A 161 -0.16 -0.06 -10.01
C ILE A 161 0.06 -0.27 -11.51
N ASN A 162 0.18 -1.52 -11.93
CA ASN A 162 0.15 -1.85 -13.35
C ASN A 162 -1.30 -1.96 -13.81
N THR A 163 -1.64 -1.28 -14.90
CA THR A 163 -2.94 -1.41 -15.56
C THR A 163 -2.77 -1.81 -17.01
N PRO A 164 -3.60 -2.73 -17.53
CA PRO A 164 -3.69 -3.00 -18.96
C PRO A 164 -4.52 -1.94 -19.71
N ASP A 165 -5.31 -1.14 -18.99
CA ASP A 165 -6.26 -0.17 -19.55
C ASP A 165 -6.12 1.18 -18.82
N PRO A 166 -5.25 2.08 -19.33
CA PRO A 166 -4.99 3.35 -18.67
C PRO A 166 -6.21 4.28 -18.66
N ASP A 167 -7.12 4.18 -19.63
CA ASP A 167 -8.31 5.04 -19.67
C ASP A 167 -9.34 4.59 -18.64
N ARG A 168 -9.52 3.27 -18.46
CA ARG A 168 -10.29 2.71 -17.34
C ARG A 168 -9.68 3.10 -16.01
N ALA A 169 -8.37 2.99 -15.85
CA ALA A 169 -7.70 3.42 -14.62
C ALA A 169 -7.91 4.91 -14.34
N ALA A 170 -7.81 5.77 -15.36
CA ALA A 170 -8.08 7.20 -15.23
C ALA A 170 -9.52 7.47 -14.75
N ALA A 171 -10.50 6.75 -15.31
CA ALA A 171 -11.90 6.84 -14.89
C ALA A 171 -12.10 6.31 -13.44
N ILE A 172 -11.47 5.20 -13.07
CA ILE A 172 -11.57 4.61 -11.73
C ILE A 172 -10.97 5.54 -10.68
N TYR A 173 -9.68 5.87 -10.79
CA TYR A 173 -8.98 6.61 -9.74
C TYR A 173 -9.33 8.11 -9.75
N GLY A 174 -9.45 8.71 -10.93
CA GLY A 174 -9.80 10.13 -11.07
C GLY A 174 -11.28 10.38 -10.88
N ALA A 175 -12.10 9.96 -11.83
CA ALA A 175 -13.52 10.36 -11.88
C ALA A 175 -14.38 9.65 -10.81
N ARG A 176 -14.16 8.35 -10.57
CA ARG A 176 -15.00 7.56 -9.68
C ARG A 176 -14.56 7.66 -8.23
N LEU A 177 -13.30 7.36 -7.93
CA LEU A 177 -12.74 7.47 -6.59
C LEU A 177 -12.55 8.94 -6.16
N GLY A 178 -12.26 9.83 -7.11
CA GLY A 178 -12.12 11.28 -6.86
C GLY A 178 -10.70 11.73 -6.54
N LEU A 179 -9.67 10.96 -6.94
CA LEU A 179 -8.28 11.33 -6.69
C LEU A 179 -7.81 12.42 -7.67
N ASP A 180 -6.83 13.21 -7.22
CA ASP A 180 -6.31 14.36 -7.94
C ASP A 180 -5.26 13.94 -8.98
N LEU A 181 -5.65 13.91 -10.27
CA LEU A 181 -4.76 13.59 -11.39
C LEU A 181 -3.79 14.76 -11.63
N ARG A 182 -2.50 14.51 -11.37
CA ARG A 182 -1.44 15.52 -11.53
C ARG A 182 -0.56 15.32 -12.76
N LEU A 183 -0.57 14.13 -13.33
CA LEU A 183 0.20 13.83 -14.53
C LEU A 183 -0.51 12.75 -15.33
N ASP A 184 -0.65 12.97 -16.63
CA ASP A 184 -0.94 11.96 -17.64
C ASP A 184 0.09 12.16 -18.74
N ARG A 185 1.00 11.19 -18.91
CA ARG A 185 2.10 11.31 -19.86
C ARG A 185 2.43 9.99 -20.50
N THR A 186 2.45 9.99 -21.82
CA THR A 186 3.10 8.95 -22.62
C THR A 186 4.58 9.26 -22.80
N ALA A 187 5.44 8.29 -22.47
CA ALA A 187 6.87 8.32 -22.72
C ALA A 187 7.22 7.27 -23.77
N GLU A 188 7.21 7.67 -25.04
CA GLU A 188 7.45 6.78 -26.19
C GLU A 188 8.78 6.03 -26.10
N GLN A 189 9.84 6.70 -25.62
CA GLN A 189 11.15 6.08 -25.42
C GLN A 189 11.15 4.91 -24.43
N TRP A 190 10.14 4.83 -23.56
CA TRP A 190 9.93 3.74 -22.61
C TRP A 190 8.70 2.91 -22.91
N LYS A 191 8.00 3.21 -24.02
CA LYS A 191 6.75 2.57 -24.42
C LYS A 191 5.78 2.46 -23.24
N THR A 192 5.66 3.52 -22.46
CA THR A 192 4.91 3.50 -21.20
C THR A 192 4.08 4.77 -21.06
N ARG A 193 2.81 4.63 -20.68
CA ARG A 193 1.96 5.73 -20.22
C ARG A 193 1.88 5.72 -18.70
N PHE A 194 2.02 6.90 -18.11
CA PHE A 194 2.01 7.12 -16.66
C PHE A 194 0.81 8.00 -16.30
N LEU A 195 0.07 7.62 -15.26
CA LEU A 195 -0.92 8.47 -14.60
C LEU A 195 -0.52 8.63 -13.14
N PHE A 196 -0.35 9.85 -12.66
CA PHE A 196 -0.04 10.11 -11.24
C PHE A 196 -1.21 10.77 -10.55
N PHE A 197 -1.74 10.10 -9.54
CA PHE A 197 -2.77 10.64 -8.65
C PHE A 197 -2.16 11.00 -7.29
N ARG A 198 -2.47 12.19 -6.77
CA ARG A 198 -2.04 12.61 -5.44
C ARG A 198 -3.11 12.30 -4.41
N LEU A 199 -2.68 11.80 -3.26
CA LEU A 199 -3.54 11.44 -2.14
C LEU A 199 -2.73 11.45 -0.84
N GLY A 200 -3.18 12.15 0.20
CA GLY A 200 -2.59 12.07 1.54
C GLY A 200 -1.06 12.21 1.61
N GLY A 201 -0.42 13.00 0.74
CA GLY A 201 1.04 13.18 0.70
C GLY A 201 1.83 12.13 -0.11
N LEU A 202 1.19 11.08 -0.64
CA LEU A 202 1.81 10.09 -1.54
C LEU A 202 1.29 10.21 -2.97
N THR A 203 1.87 9.41 -3.88
CA THR A 203 1.44 9.28 -5.27
C THR A 203 0.98 7.85 -5.57
N LEU A 204 -0.19 7.70 -6.20
CA LEU A 204 -0.54 6.47 -6.91
C LEU A 204 -0.03 6.61 -8.34
N GLU A 205 1.04 5.87 -8.64
CA GLU A 205 1.65 5.81 -9.96
C GLU A 205 1.04 4.64 -10.74
N ILE A 206 0.16 4.96 -11.69
CA ILE A 206 -0.43 3.97 -12.59
C ILE A 206 0.44 3.87 -13.84
N ILE A 207 0.85 2.65 -14.16
CA ILE A 207 1.74 2.33 -15.27
C ILE A 207 1.01 1.43 -16.26
N ASN A 208 0.97 1.84 -17.53
CA ASN A 208 0.58 1.00 -18.64
C ASN A 208 1.76 0.84 -19.61
N ARG A 209 2.17 -0.41 -19.87
CA ARG A 209 3.24 -0.74 -20.83
C ARG A 209 2.63 -1.00 -22.19
N LEU A 210 2.91 -0.11 -23.14
CA LEU A 210 2.32 -0.08 -24.48
C LEU A 210 2.80 -1.23 -25.37
N ASP A 211 3.92 -1.87 -25.03
CA ASP A 211 4.48 -2.99 -25.76
C ASP A 211 4.09 -4.36 -25.20
N GLN A 212 3.33 -4.40 -24.11
CA GLN A 212 2.84 -5.63 -23.52
C GLN A 212 1.38 -5.83 -23.90
N ALA A 213 1.13 -6.78 -24.81
CA ALA A 213 -0.23 -7.21 -25.11
C ALA A 213 -0.86 -7.80 -23.84
N SER A 214 -1.82 -7.07 -23.28
CA SER A 214 -2.67 -7.52 -22.19
C SER A 214 -4.09 -7.59 -22.72
N GLY A 215 -4.86 -8.60 -22.34
CA GLY A 215 -6.28 -8.62 -22.68
C GLY A 215 -6.95 -7.38 -22.08
N PRO A 216 -7.84 -6.67 -22.82
CA PRO A 216 -8.48 -5.45 -22.34
C PRO A 216 -9.25 -5.65 -21.01
N GLU A 217 -9.66 -6.89 -20.72
CA GLU A 217 -10.37 -7.27 -19.50
C GLU A 217 -9.46 -7.69 -18.33
N SER A 218 -8.14 -7.61 -18.47
CA SER A 218 -7.23 -7.99 -17.37
C SER A 218 -7.33 -7.00 -16.19
N ASP A 219 -7.15 -7.52 -14.98
CA ASP A 219 -7.19 -6.73 -13.74
C ASP A 219 -5.96 -5.81 -13.59
N ASP A 220 -6.16 -4.71 -12.88
CA ASP A 220 -5.09 -3.88 -12.32
C ASP A 220 -4.36 -4.66 -11.22
N ARG A 221 -3.05 -4.41 -11.07
CA ARG A 221 -2.22 -5.09 -10.09
C ARG A 221 -1.32 -4.11 -9.34
N ILE A 222 -1.43 -4.11 -8.01
CA ILE A 222 -0.45 -3.44 -7.15
C ILE A 222 0.89 -4.15 -7.35
N TRP A 223 1.92 -3.41 -7.76
CA TRP A 223 3.20 -3.96 -8.17
C TRP A 223 4.30 -3.74 -7.15
N GLY A 224 4.48 -2.51 -6.66
CA GLY A 224 5.64 -2.17 -5.84
C GLY A 224 5.45 -0.91 -5.02
N LEU A 225 6.35 -0.73 -4.06
CA LEU A 225 6.32 0.35 -3.08
C LEU A 225 7.64 1.11 -3.07
N THR A 226 7.56 2.43 -2.97
CA THR A 226 8.74 3.29 -2.80
C THR A 226 8.66 4.04 -1.47
N TRP A 227 9.61 3.77 -0.60
CA TRP A 227 9.66 4.28 0.77
C TRP A 227 10.61 5.47 0.90
N THR A 228 10.18 6.49 1.62
CA THR A 228 11.00 7.67 1.92
C THR A 228 11.78 7.47 3.22
N VAL A 229 13.07 7.80 3.18
CA VAL A 229 13.97 7.88 4.35
C VAL A 229 14.61 9.26 4.42
N LYS A 230 15.00 9.69 5.62
CA LYS A 230 15.69 10.97 5.84
C LYS A 230 17.19 10.85 5.61
N ASP A 231 17.78 9.72 6.00
CA ASP A 231 19.18 9.35 5.74
C ASP A 231 19.24 8.08 4.87
N ILE A 232 19.46 8.27 3.57
CA ILE A 232 19.51 7.16 2.62
C ILE A 232 20.79 6.32 2.75
N ASP A 233 21.90 6.92 3.15
CA ASP A 233 23.18 6.22 3.29
C ASP A 233 23.16 5.37 4.57
N GLY A 234 22.57 5.91 5.66
CA GLY A 234 22.26 5.16 6.86
C GLY A 234 21.29 4.01 6.60
N ALA A 235 20.20 4.25 5.85
CA ALA A 235 19.24 3.19 5.50
C ALA A 235 19.89 2.07 4.67
N HIS A 236 20.72 2.44 3.70
CA HIS A 236 21.49 1.51 2.87
C HIS A 236 22.45 0.65 3.70
N THR A 237 23.21 1.29 4.59
CA THR A 237 24.14 0.62 5.52
C THR A 237 23.40 -0.32 6.48
N ARG A 238 22.27 0.11 7.05
CA ARG A 238 21.44 -0.70 7.95
C ARG A 238 20.97 -1.98 7.27
N LEU A 239 20.48 -1.87 6.03
CA LEU A 239 20.03 -3.04 5.26
C LEU A 239 21.19 -3.95 4.87
N ALA A 240 22.32 -3.40 4.44
CA ALA A 240 23.52 -4.19 4.12
C ALA A 240 24.03 -4.98 5.34
N ASN A 241 24.09 -4.35 6.52
CA ASN A 241 24.48 -5.01 7.77
C ASN A 241 23.50 -6.11 8.20
N ALA A 242 22.23 -6.00 7.81
CA ALA A 242 21.22 -7.03 8.02
C ALA A 242 21.24 -8.14 6.95
N GLY A 243 22.21 -8.11 6.02
CA GLY A 243 22.33 -9.11 4.95
C GLY A 243 21.31 -8.95 3.81
N ILE A 244 20.63 -7.80 3.71
CA ILE A 244 19.67 -7.52 2.64
C ILE A 244 20.42 -7.09 1.38
N GLU A 245 20.12 -7.74 0.26
CA GLU A 245 20.72 -7.39 -1.02
C GLU A 245 20.11 -6.08 -1.55
N THR A 246 20.97 -5.12 -1.90
CA THR A 246 20.55 -3.82 -2.44
C THR A 246 21.35 -3.45 -3.69
N SER A 247 20.86 -2.48 -4.46
CA SER A 247 21.71 -1.77 -5.43
C SER A 247 22.58 -0.73 -4.71
N PRO A 248 23.64 -0.21 -5.35
CA PRO A 248 24.28 1.02 -4.88
C PRO A 248 23.28 2.19 -4.82
N VAL A 249 23.53 3.14 -3.92
CA VAL A 249 22.84 4.43 -3.88
C VAL A 249 23.23 5.23 -5.14
N ARG A 250 22.24 5.82 -5.80
CA ARG A 250 22.43 6.61 -7.02
C ARG A 250 21.47 7.79 -7.10
N ALA A 251 21.74 8.73 -8.00
CA ALA A 251 20.77 9.77 -8.34
C ALA A 251 19.46 9.17 -8.87
N GLY A 252 18.33 9.69 -8.38
CA GLY A 252 17.00 9.38 -8.88
C GLY A 252 16.68 10.13 -10.17
N ARG A 253 15.56 9.79 -10.80
CA ARG A 253 15.11 10.45 -12.05
C ARG A 253 14.60 11.87 -11.82
N LYS A 254 13.96 12.11 -10.66
CA LYS A 254 13.52 13.45 -10.26
C LYS A 254 14.75 14.22 -9.73
N PRO A 255 14.99 15.46 -10.17
CA PRO A 255 16.05 16.30 -9.61
C PRO A 255 15.94 16.39 -8.07
N GLY A 256 17.08 16.40 -7.39
CA GLY A 256 17.12 16.45 -5.92
C GLY A 256 16.73 15.13 -5.24
N THR A 257 16.75 13.99 -5.94
CA THR A 257 16.46 12.69 -5.31
C THR A 257 17.63 11.72 -5.39
N ARG A 258 17.80 10.92 -4.34
CA ARG A 258 18.70 9.77 -4.30
C ARG A 258 17.88 8.51 -4.05
N VAL A 259 18.28 7.39 -4.67
CA VAL A 259 17.53 6.13 -4.58
C VAL A 259 18.46 4.92 -4.49
N PHE A 260 17.96 3.84 -3.89
CA PHE A 260 18.49 2.49 -4.09
C PHE A 260 17.35 1.46 -4.11
N THR A 261 17.56 0.34 -4.79
CA THR A 261 16.60 -0.77 -4.87
C THR A 261 16.92 -1.81 -3.82
N VAL A 262 15.88 -2.32 -3.13
CA VAL A 262 15.97 -3.49 -2.26
C VAL A 262 15.60 -4.72 -3.08
N LYS A 263 16.50 -5.71 -3.12
CA LYS A 263 16.39 -6.87 -4.02
C LYS A 263 15.99 -8.17 -3.29
N SER A 264 16.11 -8.22 -1.97
CA SER A 264 15.74 -9.38 -1.16
C SER A 264 15.05 -8.96 0.15
N GLY A 265 14.44 -9.92 0.86
CA GLY A 265 13.83 -9.68 2.18
C GLY A 265 12.50 -8.92 2.17
N THR A 266 11.95 -8.59 1.00
CA THR A 266 10.68 -7.84 0.84
C THR A 266 9.48 -8.75 0.59
N LEU A 267 9.59 -10.04 0.90
CA LEU A 267 8.60 -11.07 0.54
C LEU A 267 8.20 -11.06 -0.94
N GLY A 268 9.13 -10.67 -1.83
CA GLY A 268 8.88 -10.62 -3.27
C GLY A 268 8.21 -9.33 -3.75
N VAL A 269 8.01 -8.33 -2.88
CA VAL A 269 7.51 -7.00 -3.27
C VAL A 269 8.66 -6.15 -3.84
N PRO A 270 8.59 -5.74 -5.13
CA PRO A 270 9.47 -4.71 -5.69
C PRO A 270 9.50 -3.46 -4.81
N THR A 271 10.69 -3.12 -4.31
CA THR A 271 10.84 -2.07 -3.30
C THR A 271 11.99 -1.13 -3.65
N LEU A 272 11.72 0.17 -3.59
CA LEU A 272 12.70 1.23 -3.75
C LEU A 272 12.75 2.09 -2.49
N PHE A 273 13.94 2.57 -2.14
CA PHE A 273 14.13 3.60 -1.12
C PHE A 273 14.50 4.90 -1.80
N ILE A 274 13.94 6.01 -1.33
CA ILE A 274 14.18 7.35 -1.84
C ILE A 274 14.46 8.32 -0.70
N ALA A 275 15.38 9.25 -0.93
CA ALA A 275 15.51 10.46 -0.14
C ALA A 275 15.39 11.66 -1.08
N HIS A 276 14.63 12.66 -0.64
CA HIS A 276 14.57 13.96 -1.30
C HIS A 276 15.54 14.88 -0.56
N SER A 277 16.35 15.62 -1.32
CA SER A 277 17.05 16.78 -0.77
C SER A 277 16.02 17.68 -0.11
N GLN A 278 16.30 18.16 1.10
CA GLN A 278 15.49 19.21 1.69
C GLN A 278 15.62 20.43 0.77
N ASP A 279 14.49 20.93 0.28
CA ASP A 279 14.42 22.28 -0.28
C ASP A 279 14.64 23.31 0.84
#